data_AF-A0A6I9XHR1-F1
#
_entry.id   AF-A0A6I9XHR1-F1
#
_cell.length_a   1.000
_cell.length_b   1.000
_cell.length_c   1.000
_cell.angle_alpha   90.00
_cell.angle_beta   90.00
_cell.angle_gamma   90.00
#
_symmetry.space_group_name_H-M   'P 1'
#
loop_
_entity.id
_entity.type
_entity.pdbx_description
1 polymer ?
#
loop_
_entity_poly.entity_id
_entity_poly.type
_entity_poly.pdbx_seq_one_letter_code
_entity_poly.pdbx_strand_id
1 'polypeptide(L)'
;MNGMKIVGDLFGAGKMFLPQVIKSARVMKKAVGHLIPFMEKDREELRALSGSTEEDNPYQGTIVLATVKGDVHDIGKNIVGVVLGCNNFRVIDLGVMTPCDKILKAALENKADIIGLSGLITPSLDEMISVAKEMERLEIRIPLLIGGATTSKTHTAVKIAPRYSAPVIHVLDASKSVVVCSQLLDETLKDDFFEEIRDEYEDIRQDHYDSLKERKYLSLEQARNKRFYCDWKTETKPVKPQFLGTRVFEDYDLQKLVDYIDWKPFFDVWQLRGRYPNRGFPKIFNDKVVGEEAKKVYNEAQNLLKSLITENKLKATGLIGFWSARSIKDDIYLYDTEEKLHNLEPIARFCGLRQQVEKDSGSTDPYYCLSDFISPLESDVPDYLGIFAVACFGVDELCKEYEKQSDDYSIIMVKALADRLAEAFAEELHERVRKEFWAYCTNEQLEFSDLRKIRYDGIRPAPGYPCQPDHTEKITMWRLANIEEATGIQLTESLAMFPASAICGLYFSNPASRYFAVGKILKDQVRPFCCYRNCIKKERAVNGNYIQKHTIFRPRVPNPSPPPNASTQNCICTSSVHVKPSSLQHHCFRHLQSPEPERLGTADLDYSIWYLSAK
;
A
#
# COMPACT_ATOMS: atom_id res chain seq x y z
N MET A 1 -23.00 13.50 -24.85
CA MET A 1 -22.37 14.03 -23.62
C MET A 1 -23.34 14.63 -22.60
N ASN A 2 -24.47 15.26 -22.98
CA ASN A 2 -25.44 15.85 -22.03
C ASN A 2 -25.86 14.92 -20.87
N GLY A 3 -26.10 13.63 -21.14
CA GLY A 3 -26.41 12.66 -20.09
C GLY A 3 -25.32 12.52 -19.03
N MET A 4 -24.05 12.52 -19.44
CA MET A 4 -22.91 12.43 -18.52
C MET A 4 -22.71 13.70 -17.70
N LYS A 5 -23.05 14.87 -18.26
CA LYS A 5 -23.07 16.13 -17.51
C LYS A 5 -24.04 16.04 -16.32
N ILE A 6 -25.26 15.56 -16.56
CA ILE A 6 -26.27 15.36 -15.50
C ILE A 6 -25.76 14.36 -14.45
N VAL A 7 -25.11 13.27 -14.87
CA VAL A 7 -24.50 12.31 -13.94
C VAL A 7 -23.43 12.97 -13.07
N GLY A 8 -22.57 13.80 -13.66
CA GLY A 8 -21.56 14.59 -12.94
C GLY A 8 -22.19 15.54 -11.91
N ASP A 9 -23.22 16.29 -12.32
CA ASP A 9 -23.93 17.23 -11.43
C ASP A 9 -24.60 16.50 -10.26
N LEU A 10 -25.23 15.34 -10.50
CA LEU A 10 -25.85 14.53 -9.46
C LEU A 10 -24.82 13.87 -8.52
N PHE A 11 -23.67 13.46 -9.06
CA PHE A 11 -22.57 12.91 -8.27
C PHE A 11 -21.97 14.00 -7.36
N GLY A 12 -21.70 15.19 -7.90
CA GLY A 12 -21.23 16.35 -7.13
C GLY A 12 -22.21 16.81 -6.06
N ALA A 13 -23.52 16.70 -6.33
CA ALA A 13 -24.58 17.01 -5.37
C ALA A 13 -24.84 15.88 -4.33
N GLY A 14 -24.10 14.76 -4.39
CA GLY A 14 -24.28 13.62 -3.50
C GLY A 14 -25.62 12.88 -3.66
N LYS A 15 -26.25 13.00 -4.84
CA LYS A 15 -27.52 12.34 -5.22
C LYS A 15 -27.30 11.07 -6.03
N MET A 16 -26.14 10.94 -6.66
CA MET A 16 -25.65 9.71 -7.28
C MET A 16 -24.34 9.28 -6.64
N PHE A 17 -24.07 7.97 -6.66
CA PHE A 17 -22.86 7.38 -6.08
C PHE A 17 -22.06 6.60 -7.12
N LEU A 18 -20.83 6.25 -6.75
CA LEU A 18 -19.87 5.62 -7.64
C LEU A 18 -20.40 4.38 -8.40
N PRO A 19 -21.16 3.44 -7.78
CA PRO A 19 -21.74 2.30 -8.50
C PRO A 19 -22.59 2.73 -9.70
N GLN A 20 -23.40 3.77 -9.53
CA GLN A 20 -24.29 4.29 -10.56
C GLN A 20 -23.51 5.04 -11.63
N VAL A 21 -22.49 5.81 -11.24
CA VAL A 21 -21.60 6.52 -12.18
C VAL A 21 -20.92 5.52 -13.11
N ILE A 22 -20.40 4.40 -12.58
CA ILE A 22 -19.77 3.35 -13.38
C ILE A 22 -20.80 2.66 -14.30
N LYS A 23 -22.01 2.39 -13.81
CA LYS A 23 -23.10 1.86 -14.66
C LYS A 23 -23.48 2.80 -15.80
N SER A 24 -23.51 4.11 -15.56
CA SER A 24 -23.73 5.13 -16.61
C SER A 24 -22.58 5.16 -17.61
N ALA A 25 -21.33 5.07 -17.13
CA ALA A 25 -20.14 5.00 -17.98
C ALA A 25 -20.18 3.83 -18.96
N ARG A 26 -20.67 2.66 -18.50
CA ARG A 26 -20.89 1.49 -19.35
C ARG A 26 -21.85 1.78 -20.51
N VAL A 27 -22.97 2.46 -20.24
CA VAL A 27 -23.94 2.84 -21.31
C VAL A 27 -23.28 3.79 -22.30
N MET A 28 -22.54 4.79 -21.79
CA MET A 28 -21.78 5.73 -22.63
C MET A 28 -20.76 5.00 -23.52
N LYS A 29 -19.92 4.13 -22.95
CA LYS A 29 -18.91 3.37 -23.71
C LYS A 29 -19.54 2.51 -24.80
N LYS A 30 -20.66 1.84 -24.52
CA LYS A 30 -21.38 1.04 -25.53
C LYS A 30 -21.95 1.91 -26.66
N ALA A 31 -22.53 3.07 -26.34
CA ALA A 31 -23.03 4.00 -27.33
C ALA A 31 -21.90 4.58 -28.19
N VAL A 32 -20.81 5.05 -27.58
CA VAL A 32 -19.63 5.57 -28.30
C VAL A 32 -18.99 4.47 -29.13
N GLY A 33 -18.81 3.27 -28.59
CA GLY A 33 -18.26 2.13 -29.32
C GLY A 33 -19.05 1.78 -30.57
N HIS A 34 -20.38 1.92 -30.53
CA HIS A 34 -21.23 1.75 -31.72
C HIS A 34 -21.06 2.88 -32.73
N LEU A 35 -20.84 4.12 -32.27
CA LEU A 35 -20.72 5.30 -33.11
C LEU A 35 -19.33 5.50 -33.73
N ILE A 36 -18.26 4.98 -33.11
CA ILE A 36 -16.87 5.16 -33.56
C ILE A 36 -16.71 4.85 -35.07
N PRO A 37 -17.16 3.70 -35.61
CA PRO A 37 -16.97 3.40 -37.03
C PRO A 37 -17.65 4.42 -37.96
N PHE A 38 -18.79 4.97 -37.53
CA PHE A 38 -19.52 5.99 -38.29
C PHE A 38 -18.81 7.35 -38.20
N MET A 39 -18.33 7.72 -37.01
CA MET A 39 -17.59 8.97 -36.79
C MET A 39 -16.24 8.97 -37.54
N GLU A 40 -15.56 7.82 -37.59
CA GLU A 40 -14.33 7.65 -38.36
C GLU A 40 -14.59 7.80 -39.85
N LYS A 41 -15.65 7.14 -40.36
CA LYS A 41 -16.07 7.27 -41.76
C LYS A 41 -16.46 8.71 -42.12
N ASP A 42 -17.27 9.37 -41.30
CA ASP A 42 -17.66 10.76 -41.50
C ASP A 42 -16.44 11.69 -41.48
N ARG A 43 -15.44 11.43 -40.61
CA ARG A 43 -14.17 12.16 -40.59
C ARG A 43 -13.33 11.93 -41.84
N GLU A 44 -13.26 10.71 -42.35
CA GLU A 44 -12.56 10.39 -43.60
C GLU A 44 -13.22 11.10 -44.78
N GLU A 45 -14.55 11.09 -44.85
CA GLU A 45 -15.33 11.78 -45.89
C GLU A 45 -15.15 13.31 -45.81
N LEU A 46 -15.20 13.88 -44.61
CA LEU A 46 -14.93 15.32 -44.38
C LEU A 46 -13.50 15.69 -44.75
N ARG A 47 -12.50 14.89 -44.36
CA ARG A 47 -11.09 15.09 -44.73
C ARG A 47 -10.88 15.04 -46.23
N ALA A 48 -11.59 14.16 -46.94
CA ALA A 48 -11.55 14.08 -48.39
C ALA A 48 -12.18 15.31 -49.08
N LEU A 49 -13.15 15.98 -48.43
CA LEU A 49 -13.85 17.14 -48.95
C LEU A 49 -13.20 18.49 -48.60
N SER A 50 -12.65 18.65 -47.40
CA SER A 50 -12.16 19.95 -46.90
C SER A 50 -10.66 20.16 -47.10
N GLY A 51 -9.89 19.11 -47.36
CA GLY A 51 -8.41 19.18 -47.43
C GLY A 51 -7.74 19.61 -46.12
N SER A 52 -8.50 19.76 -45.03
CA SER A 52 -8.03 20.23 -43.73
C SER A 52 -7.47 19.06 -42.91
N THR A 53 -6.22 19.19 -42.49
CA THR A 53 -5.51 18.21 -41.65
C THR A 53 -5.71 18.39 -40.15
N GLU A 54 -6.52 19.35 -39.71
CA GLU A 54 -6.72 19.61 -38.28
C GLU A 54 -7.53 18.48 -37.63
N GLU A 55 -6.89 17.81 -36.68
CA GLU A 55 -7.55 16.89 -35.76
C GLU A 55 -8.24 17.70 -34.67
N ASP A 56 -9.51 18.05 -34.86
CA ASP A 56 -10.34 18.50 -33.75
C ASP A 56 -10.41 17.35 -32.73
N ASN A 57 -9.65 17.45 -31.65
CA ASN A 57 -9.68 16.45 -30.59
C ASN A 57 -11.00 16.64 -29.82
N PRO A 58 -11.95 15.67 -29.85
CA PRO A 58 -13.26 15.86 -29.22
C PRO A 58 -13.21 15.80 -27.69
N TYR A 59 -12.05 15.49 -27.12
CA TYR A 59 -11.81 15.31 -25.70
C TYR A 59 -11.28 16.59 -25.06
N GLN A 60 -11.61 16.80 -23.78
CA GLN A 60 -11.08 17.92 -22.98
C GLN A 60 -9.58 17.81 -22.69
N GLY A 61 -9.04 16.60 -22.77
CA GLY A 61 -7.63 16.30 -22.58
C GLY A 61 -7.38 14.79 -22.65
N THR A 62 -6.13 14.42 -22.87
CA THR A 62 -5.64 13.04 -22.96
C THR A 62 -4.81 12.70 -21.72
N ILE A 63 -5.17 11.61 -21.04
CA ILE A 63 -4.54 11.19 -19.80
C ILE A 63 -3.99 9.78 -19.96
N VAL A 64 -2.71 9.59 -19.69
CA VAL A 64 -2.09 8.27 -19.60
C VAL A 64 -2.10 7.82 -18.14
N LEU A 65 -2.76 6.70 -17.86
CA LEU A 65 -2.80 6.09 -16.53
C LEU A 65 -2.01 4.78 -16.51
N ALA A 66 -1.23 4.57 -15.46
CA ALA A 66 -0.49 3.33 -15.28
C ALA A 66 -0.36 2.94 -13.80
N THR A 67 -0.54 1.66 -13.49
CA THR A 67 0.00 1.12 -12.24
C THR A 67 1.49 0.85 -12.47
N VAL A 68 2.31 1.40 -11.58
CA VAL A 68 3.77 1.43 -11.76
C VAL A 68 4.40 0.04 -11.76
N LYS A 69 5.65 -0.01 -12.21
CA LYS A 69 6.46 -1.22 -12.33
C LYS A 69 6.42 -2.10 -11.07
N GLY A 70 6.19 -3.40 -11.28
CA GLY A 70 6.13 -4.43 -10.24
C GLY A 70 4.89 -4.39 -9.32
N ASP A 71 3.95 -3.46 -9.50
CA ASP A 71 2.68 -3.45 -8.77
C ASP A 71 1.53 -3.95 -9.66
N VAL A 72 0.63 -4.76 -9.09
CA VAL A 72 -0.43 -5.48 -9.81
C VAL A 72 -1.83 -4.96 -9.53
N HIS A 73 -1.99 -4.04 -8.57
CA HIS A 73 -3.30 -3.64 -8.08
C HIS A 73 -3.80 -2.42 -8.84
N ASP A 74 -5.02 -2.50 -9.38
CA ASP A 74 -5.56 -1.47 -10.27
C ASP A 74 -7.03 -1.10 -10.05
N ILE A 75 -7.73 -1.65 -9.05
CA ILE A 75 -9.14 -1.31 -8.78
C ILE A 75 -9.33 0.22 -8.69
N GLY A 76 -8.50 0.90 -7.89
CA GLY A 76 -8.55 2.35 -7.76
C GLY A 76 -8.23 3.10 -9.06
N LYS A 77 -7.25 2.61 -9.84
CA LYS A 77 -6.90 3.17 -11.16
C LYS A 77 -8.04 3.02 -12.15
N ASN A 78 -8.68 1.85 -12.22
CA ASN A 78 -9.83 1.62 -13.10
C ASN A 78 -10.99 2.55 -12.74
N ILE A 79 -11.27 2.75 -11.45
CA ILE A 79 -12.27 3.71 -10.99
C ILE A 79 -11.94 5.13 -11.46
N VAL A 80 -10.70 5.59 -11.27
CA VAL A 80 -10.24 6.91 -11.75
C VAL A 80 -10.41 7.03 -13.27
N GLY A 81 -9.99 6.02 -14.03
CA GLY A 81 -10.12 6.02 -15.49
C GLY A 81 -11.57 6.09 -15.98
N VAL A 82 -12.49 5.37 -15.32
CA VAL A 82 -13.92 5.44 -15.62
C VAL A 82 -14.48 6.83 -15.31
N VAL A 83 -14.16 7.38 -14.13
CA VAL A 83 -14.65 8.71 -13.72
C VAL A 83 -14.11 9.83 -14.63
N LEU A 84 -12.84 9.78 -15.04
CA LEU A 84 -12.28 10.72 -16.01
C LEU A 84 -12.94 10.57 -17.38
N GLY A 85 -13.14 9.33 -17.87
CA GLY A 85 -13.86 9.07 -19.11
C GLY A 85 -15.29 9.63 -19.11
N CYS A 86 -15.99 9.57 -17.98
CA CYS A 86 -17.31 10.19 -17.80
C CYS A 86 -17.29 11.70 -17.98
N ASN A 87 -16.15 12.36 -17.74
CA ASN A 87 -15.96 13.80 -17.86
C ASN A 87 -15.29 14.20 -19.18
N ASN A 88 -15.45 13.40 -20.23
CA ASN A 88 -14.94 13.69 -21.58
C ASN A 88 -13.41 13.76 -21.70
N PHE A 89 -12.67 13.09 -20.82
CA PHE A 89 -11.23 12.86 -20.99
C PHE A 89 -10.97 11.60 -21.80
N ARG A 90 -9.94 11.64 -22.67
CA ARG A 90 -9.41 10.44 -23.33
C ARG A 90 -8.46 9.76 -22.36
N VAL A 91 -8.87 8.63 -21.79
CA VAL A 91 -8.05 7.87 -20.84
C VAL A 91 -7.37 6.70 -21.56
N ILE A 92 -6.05 6.63 -21.44
CA ILE A 92 -5.21 5.56 -21.96
C ILE A 92 -4.64 4.80 -20.77
N ASP A 93 -5.26 3.67 -20.44
CA ASP A 93 -4.83 2.80 -19.35
C ASP A 93 -3.78 1.80 -19.88
N LEU A 94 -2.54 1.91 -19.38
CA LEU A 94 -1.44 1.02 -19.76
C LEU A 94 -1.44 -0.31 -19.00
N GLY A 95 -2.35 -0.47 -18.05
CA GLY A 95 -2.49 -1.65 -17.20
C GLY A 95 -1.59 -1.59 -15.97
N VAL A 96 -1.13 -2.77 -15.56
CA VAL A 96 -0.34 -3.00 -14.35
C VAL A 96 1.10 -3.39 -14.65
N MET A 97 1.96 -3.28 -13.65
CA MET A 97 3.39 -3.56 -13.76
C MET A 97 4.05 -2.78 -14.91
N THR A 98 3.63 -1.53 -15.15
CA THR A 98 4.03 -0.79 -16.34
C THR A 98 5.42 -0.16 -16.13
N PRO A 99 6.43 -0.49 -16.96
CA PRO A 99 7.76 0.12 -16.88
C PRO A 99 7.75 1.62 -17.21
N CYS A 100 8.68 2.37 -16.63
CA CYS A 100 8.78 3.83 -16.81
C CYS A 100 8.91 4.23 -18.30
N ASP A 101 9.76 3.55 -19.06
CA ASP A 101 9.97 3.81 -20.49
C ASP A 101 8.68 3.64 -21.30
N LYS A 102 7.88 2.61 -20.99
CA LYS A 102 6.56 2.40 -21.62
C LYS A 102 5.58 3.53 -21.28
N ILE A 103 5.57 4.01 -20.04
CA ILE A 103 4.71 5.13 -19.61
C ILE A 103 5.06 6.39 -20.40
N LEU A 104 6.34 6.77 -20.42
CA LEU A 104 6.79 8.00 -21.08
C LEU A 104 6.61 7.91 -22.60
N LYS A 105 6.92 6.76 -23.20
CA LYS A 105 6.70 6.52 -24.63
C LYS A 105 5.23 6.68 -25.00
N ALA A 106 4.33 6.02 -24.26
CA ALA A 106 2.90 6.12 -24.52
C ALA A 106 2.37 7.56 -24.33
N ALA A 107 2.89 8.29 -23.34
CA ALA A 107 2.53 9.70 -23.13
C ALA A 107 2.93 10.57 -24.32
N LEU A 108 4.11 10.38 -24.88
CA LEU A 108 4.57 11.12 -26.06
C LEU A 108 3.82 10.72 -27.33
N GLU A 109 3.66 9.42 -27.59
CA GLU A 109 2.97 8.88 -28.76
C GLU A 109 1.49 9.32 -28.83
N ASN A 110 0.85 9.43 -27.67
CA ASN A 110 -0.56 9.82 -27.59
C ASN A 110 -0.75 11.30 -27.29
N LYS A 111 0.32 12.12 -27.27
CA LYS A 111 0.27 13.55 -26.93
C LYS A 111 -0.53 13.78 -25.63
N ALA A 112 -0.18 13.04 -24.59
CA ALA A 112 -0.87 13.10 -23.32
C ALA A 112 -0.67 14.47 -22.66
N ASP A 113 -1.76 15.02 -22.15
CA ASP A 113 -1.75 16.28 -21.41
C ASP A 113 -1.47 16.05 -19.91
N ILE A 114 -1.72 14.84 -19.40
CA ILE A 114 -1.45 14.46 -18.01
C ILE A 114 -0.98 12.99 -17.94
N ILE A 115 -0.02 12.69 -17.05
CA ILE A 115 0.36 11.33 -16.68
C ILE A 115 -0.11 11.05 -15.25
N GLY A 116 -0.83 9.95 -15.03
CA GLY A 116 -1.24 9.49 -13.71
C GLY A 116 -0.61 8.16 -13.32
N LEU A 117 0.00 8.11 -12.14
CA LEU A 117 0.63 6.91 -11.59
C LEU A 117 -0.16 6.36 -10.41
N SER A 118 -0.35 5.04 -10.40
CA SER A 118 -0.99 4.30 -9.32
C SER A 118 -0.03 3.33 -8.63
N GLY A 119 -0.12 3.20 -7.31
CA GLY A 119 0.63 2.21 -6.53
C GLY A 119 -0.05 1.84 -5.21
N LEU A 120 -0.08 0.55 -4.90
CA LEU A 120 -0.60 -0.02 -3.67
C LEU A 120 0.51 -0.28 -2.65
N ILE A 121 1.65 -0.85 -3.04
CA ILE A 121 2.69 -1.29 -2.10
C ILE A 121 3.82 -0.27 -1.89
N THR A 122 4.56 -0.38 -0.79
CA THR A 122 5.59 0.62 -0.46
C THR A 122 6.72 0.76 -1.50
N PRO A 123 7.16 -0.30 -2.22
CA PRO A 123 8.13 -0.19 -3.31
C PRO A 123 7.67 0.67 -4.49
N SER A 124 6.36 0.73 -4.74
CA SER A 124 5.76 1.49 -5.84
C SER A 124 6.08 2.99 -5.76
N LEU A 125 6.38 3.51 -4.57
CA LEU A 125 6.76 4.90 -4.37
C LEU A 125 8.16 5.23 -4.87
N ASP A 126 9.10 4.29 -4.79
CA ASP A 126 10.43 4.47 -5.36
C ASP A 126 10.34 4.48 -6.90
N GLU A 127 9.45 3.68 -7.49
CA GLU A 127 9.15 3.72 -8.93
C GLU A 127 8.55 5.07 -9.35
N MET A 128 7.61 5.63 -8.58
CA MET A 128 7.07 6.97 -8.86
C MET A 128 8.14 8.07 -8.79
N ILE A 129 9.08 7.97 -7.84
CA ILE A 129 10.24 8.87 -7.77
C ILE A 129 11.14 8.69 -9.02
N SER A 130 11.34 7.46 -9.48
CA SER A 130 12.11 7.16 -10.69
C SER A 130 11.45 7.79 -11.93
N VAL A 131 10.14 7.62 -12.10
CA VAL A 131 9.39 8.24 -13.20
C VAL A 131 9.54 9.76 -13.20
N ALA A 132 9.36 10.41 -12.04
CA ALA A 132 9.52 11.87 -11.93
C ALA A 132 10.94 12.34 -12.32
N LYS A 133 11.99 11.59 -11.93
CA LYS A 133 13.37 11.90 -12.33
C LYS A 133 13.60 11.71 -13.83
N GLU A 134 13.04 10.66 -14.41
CA GLU A 134 13.19 10.39 -15.84
C GLU A 134 12.42 11.41 -16.69
N MET A 135 11.25 11.86 -16.23
CA MET A 135 10.52 12.98 -16.84
C MET A 135 11.36 14.26 -16.81
N GLU A 136 12.02 14.57 -15.70
CA GLU A 136 12.93 15.71 -15.62
C GLU A 136 14.14 15.55 -16.55
N ARG A 137 14.78 14.38 -16.55
CA ARG A 137 15.95 14.07 -17.37
C ARG A 137 15.67 14.19 -18.87
N LEU A 138 14.44 13.86 -19.29
CA LEU A 138 13.97 13.93 -20.67
C LEU A 138 13.28 15.25 -21.00
N GLU A 139 13.28 16.23 -20.06
CA GLU A 139 12.67 17.54 -20.22
C GLU A 139 11.18 17.49 -20.60
N ILE A 140 10.50 16.42 -20.20
CA ILE A 140 9.04 16.31 -20.33
C ILE A 140 8.44 17.33 -19.33
N ARG A 141 7.40 18.06 -19.74
CA ARG A 141 6.74 19.09 -18.90
C ARG A 141 5.25 18.82 -18.66
N ILE A 142 4.82 17.59 -18.96
CA ILE A 142 3.47 17.09 -18.71
C ILE A 142 3.24 16.98 -17.19
N PRO A 143 2.13 17.52 -16.64
CA PRO A 143 1.73 17.31 -15.25
C PRO A 143 1.69 15.83 -14.82
N LEU A 144 2.15 15.56 -13.60
CA LEU A 144 2.23 14.23 -13.01
C LEU A 144 1.27 14.09 -11.82
N LEU A 145 0.28 13.21 -11.94
CA LEU A 145 -0.63 12.86 -10.85
C LEU A 145 -0.14 11.60 -10.14
N ILE A 146 -0.17 11.64 -8.81
CA ILE A 146 0.25 10.55 -7.93
C ILE A 146 -0.95 10.09 -7.10
N GLY A 147 -1.29 8.80 -7.17
CA GLY A 147 -2.36 8.21 -6.38
C GLY A 147 -2.13 6.74 -6.03
N GLY A 148 -3.02 6.20 -5.19
CA GLY A 148 -2.96 4.81 -4.71
C GLY A 148 -2.83 4.71 -3.18
N ALA A 149 -2.96 3.51 -2.62
CA ALA A 149 -3.12 3.35 -1.17
C ALA A 149 -1.88 3.76 -0.35
N THR A 150 -0.68 3.61 -0.90
CA THR A 150 0.57 3.96 -0.20
C THR A 150 1.03 5.39 -0.44
N THR A 151 0.39 6.11 -1.36
CA THR A 151 0.71 7.51 -1.65
C THR A 151 0.14 8.42 -0.57
N SER A 152 0.77 9.57 -0.37
CA SER A 152 0.26 10.60 0.51
C SER A 152 0.72 11.97 0.04
N LYS A 153 0.00 13.00 0.46
CA LYS A 153 0.37 14.40 0.19
C LYS A 153 1.79 14.70 0.70
N THR A 154 2.07 14.30 1.94
CA THR A 154 3.40 14.44 2.57
C THR A 154 4.50 13.71 1.81
N HIS A 155 4.29 12.46 1.39
CA HIS A 155 5.31 11.72 0.64
C HIS A 155 5.59 12.39 -0.71
N THR A 156 4.53 12.82 -1.40
CA THR A 156 4.63 13.48 -2.70
C THR A 156 5.41 14.79 -2.59
N ALA A 157 5.03 15.65 -1.64
CA ALA A 157 5.68 16.94 -1.37
C ALA A 157 7.17 16.81 -0.98
N VAL A 158 7.53 15.78 -0.21
CA VAL A 158 8.88 15.61 0.35
C VAL A 158 9.82 14.83 -0.57
N LYS A 159 9.31 13.87 -1.36
CA LYS A 159 10.14 12.89 -2.09
C LYS A 159 10.00 12.91 -3.60
N ILE A 160 8.80 13.21 -4.13
CA ILE A 160 8.50 13.11 -5.56
C ILE A 160 8.58 14.50 -6.21
N ALA A 161 7.81 15.47 -5.73
CA ALA A 161 7.77 16.83 -6.28
C ALA A 161 9.16 17.50 -6.41
N PRO A 162 10.12 17.35 -5.47
CA PRO A 162 11.46 17.92 -5.64
C PRO A 162 12.30 17.33 -6.78
N ARG A 163 11.80 16.31 -7.48
CA ARG A 163 12.51 15.61 -8.56
C ARG A 163 12.07 16.02 -9.95
N TYR A 164 11.05 16.86 -10.05
CA TYR A 164 10.43 17.26 -11.30
C TYR A 164 10.00 18.72 -11.25
N SER A 165 10.31 19.49 -12.28
CA SER A 165 10.07 20.94 -12.29
C SER A 165 8.65 21.32 -12.70
N ALA A 166 7.90 20.41 -13.33
CA ALA A 166 6.49 20.63 -13.69
C ALA A 166 5.55 20.14 -12.57
N PRO A 167 4.23 20.41 -12.66
CA PRO A 167 3.28 20.06 -11.61
C PRO A 167 3.34 18.57 -11.22
N VAL A 168 3.52 18.29 -9.92
CA VAL A 168 3.38 16.95 -9.32
C VAL A 168 2.29 17.04 -8.25
N ILE A 169 1.17 16.36 -8.44
CA ILE A 169 0.01 16.52 -7.56
C ILE A 169 -0.45 15.17 -7.02
N HIS A 170 -0.52 15.05 -5.70
CA HIS A 170 -1.17 13.94 -5.02
C HIS A 170 -2.69 14.08 -5.09
N VAL A 171 -3.36 13.08 -5.67
CA VAL A 171 -4.82 13.04 -5.78
C VAL A 171 -5.35 11.94 -4.87
N LEU A 172 -6.23 12.32 -3.94
CA LEU A 172 -6.72 11.42 -2.89
C LEU A 172 -7.65 10.33 -3.43
N ASP A 173 -8.55 10.69 -4.33
CA ASP A 173 -9.60 9.79 -4.82
C ASP A 173 -10.07 10.20 -6.22
N ALA A 174 -10.88 9.35 -6.85
CA ALA A 174 -11.38 9.57 -8.19
C ALA A 174 -12.28 10.81 -8.33
N SER A 175 -13.02 11.20 -7.29
CA SER A 175 -13.89 12.39 -7.36
C SER A 175 -13.07 13.67 -7.51
N LYS A 176 -11.94 13.77 -6.81
CA LYS A 176 -11.02 14.90 -6.90
C LYS A 176 -10.19 14.90 -8.18
N SER A 177 -9.99 13.74 -8.80
CA SER A 177 -9.18 13.63 -10.02
C SER A 177 -9.72 14.50 -11.17
N VAL A 178 -11.05 14.60 -11.31
CA VAL A 178 -11.70 15.41 -12.35
C VAL A 178 -11.38 16.89 -12.16
N VAL A 179 -11.57 17.40 -10.94
CA VAL A 179 -11.35 18.81 -10.62
C VAL A 179 -9.89 19.20 -10.87
N VAL A 180 -8.96 18.37 -10.39
CA VAL A 180 -7.52 18.60 -10.59
C VAL A 180 -7.15 18.58 -12.07
N CYS A 181 -7.66 17.62 -12.86
CA CYS A 181 -7.38 17.57 -14.29
C CYS A 181 -7.93 18.79 -15.03
N SER A 182 -9.16 19.21 -14.72
CA SER A 182 -9.77 20.39 -15.34
C SER A 182 -9.00 21.68 -15.01
N GLN A 183 -8.57 21.88 -13.76
CA GLN A 183 -7.76 23.04 -13.37
C GLN A 183 -6.38 23.06 -14.05
N LEU A 184 -5.74 21.89 -14.23
CA LEU A 184 -4.44 21.78 -14.89
C LEU A 184 -4.47 22.04 -16.40
N LEU A 185 -5.65 21.92 -17.02
CA LEU A 185 -5.84 22.09 -18.46
C LEU A 185 -6.49 23.43 -18.82
N ASP A 186 -6.97 24.18 -17.82
CA ASP A 186 -7.51 25.52 -18.02
C ASP A 186 -6.35 26.53 -18.12
N GLU A 187 -6.22 27.21 -19.26
CA GLU A 187 -5.16 28.17 -19.53
C GLU A 187 -5.14 29.36 -18.56
N THR A 188 -6.29 29.69 -17.95
CA THR A 188 -6.40 30.82 -17.02
C THR A 188 -6.12 30.43 -15.57
N LEU A 189 -6.40 29.18 -15.19
CA LEU A 189 -6.29 28.72 -13.80
C LEU A 189 -5.04 27.90 -13.52
N LYS A 190 -4.41 27.33 -14.56
CA LYS A 190 -3.31 26.38 -14.42
C LYS A 190 -2.13 26.93 -13.64
N ASP A 191 -1.69 28.15 -13.97
CA ASP A 191 -0.49 28.74 -13.37
C ASP A 191 -0.75 29.10 -11.90
N ASP A 192 -1.87 29.76 -11.60
CA ASP A 192 -2.30 30.07 -10.23
C ASP A 192 -2.44 28.78 -9.38
N PHE A 193 -3.07 27.75 -9.94
CA PHE A 193 -3.24 26.47 -9.25
C PHE A 193 -1.90 25.75 -9.01
N PHE A 194 -0.95 25.86 -9.95
CA PHE A 194 0.38 25.28 -9.76
C PHE A 194 1.17 26.00 -8.67
N GLU A 195 1.07 27.33 -8.59
CA GLU A 195 1.69 28.11 -7.52
C GLU A 195 1.10 27.75 -6.14
N GLU A 196 -0.23 27.66 -6.04
CA GLU A 196 -0.91 27.25 -4.79
C GLU A 196 -0.40 25.89 -4.28
N ILE A 197 -0.34 24.89 -5.16
CA ILE A 197 0.15 23.55 -4.79
C ILE A 197 1.64 23.56 -4.42
N ARG A 198 2.44 24.40 -5.07
CA ARG A 198 3.87 24.53 -4.78
C ARG A 198 4.09 25.07 -3.38
N ASP A 199 3.38 26.13 -3.02
CA ASP A 199 3.47 26.76 -1.70
C ASP A 199 3.01 25.79 -0.61
N GLU A 200 1.86 25.13 -0.82
CA GLU A 200 1.37 24.10 0.11
C GLU A 200 2.39 22.97 0.32
N TYR A 201 3.06 22.54 -0.75
CA TYR A 201 4.04 21.44 -0.66
C TYR A 201 5.35 21.88 0.01
N GLU A 202 5.70 23.16 -0.04
CA GLU A 202 6.83 23.69 0.70
C GLU A 202 6.53 23.75 2.19
N ASP A 203 5.34 24.20 2.58
CA ASP A 203 4.89 24.21 3.98
C ASP A 203 4.90 22.80 4.58
N ILE A 204 4.25 21.84 3.91
CA ILE A 204 4.23 20.42 4.32
C ILE A 204 5.65 19.85 4.47
N ARG A 205 6.56 20.27 3.60
CA ARG A 205 7.94 19.79 3.61
C ARG A 205 8.72 20.38 4.78
N GLN A 206 8.53 21.66 5.08
CA GLN A 206 9.15 22.33 6.21
C GLN A 206 8.69 21.71 7.52
N ASP A 207 7.37 21.56 7.71
CA ASP A 207 6.77 20.91 8.88
C ASP A 207 7.30 19.48 9.07
N HIS A 208 7.40 18.72 7.98
CA HIS A 208 7.95 17.36 8.04
C HIS A 208 9.40 17.35 8.55
N TYR A 209 10.25 18.25 8.05
CA TYR A 209 11.65 18.30 8.48
C TYR A 209 11.83 18.80 9.91
N ASP A 210 10.96 19.68 10.38
CA ASP A 210 11.01 20.17 11.75
C ASP A 210 10.53 19.09 12.73
N SER A 211 9.47 18.36 12.40
CA SER A 211 9.01 17.21 13.20
C SER A 211 10.06 16.11 13.38
N LEU A 212 10.99 15.97 12.41
CA LEU A 212 12.09 15.01 12.49
C LEU A 212 13.20 15.44 13.46
N LYS A 213 13.34 16.75 13.73
CA LYS A 213 14.32 17.30 14.68
C LYS A 213 13.86 17.14 16.12
N GLU A 214 12.55 17.21 16.36
CA GLU A 214 11.96 17.10 17.70
C GLU A 214 11.96 15.67 18.23
N ARG A 215 11.89 14.67 17.34
CA ARG A 215 11.87 13.26 17.75
C ARG A 215 13.25 12.80 18.23
N LYS A 216 13.27 12.30 19.47
CA LYS A 216 14.43 11.60 20.04
C LYS A 216 14.36 10.12 19.72
N TYR A 217 15.53 9.50 19.62
CA TYR A 217 15.68 8.10 19.26
C TYR A 217 16.66 7.41 20.20
N LEU A 218 16.37 6.17 20.56
CA LEU A 218 17.29 5.30 21.26
C LEU A 218 18.22 4.59 20.28
N SER A 219 19.47 4.38 20.69
CA SER A 219 20.34 3.41 20.00
C SER A 219 19.71 2.01 20.02
N LEU A 220 20.08 1.17 19.06
CA LEU A 220 19.57 -0.19 18.95
C LEU A 220 19.83 -1.01 20.22
N GLU A 221 20.99 -0.84 20.85
CA GLU A 221 21.33 -1.54 22.09
C GLU A 221 20.44 -1.08 23.26
N GLN A 222 20.22 0.22 23.41
CA GLN A 222 19.29 0.74 24.42
C GLN A 222 17.85 0.26 24.20
N ALA A 223 17.40 0.21 22.94
CA ALA A 223 16.08 -0.33 22.59
C ALA A 223 15.97 -1.83 22.92
N ARG A 224 17.01 -2.62 22.63
CA ARG A 224 17.08 -4.05 23.00
C ARG A 224 17.04 -4.28 24.50
N ASN A 225 17.69 -3.43 25.29
CA ASN A 225 17.66 -3.52 26.75
C ASN A 225 16.28 -3.19 27.33
N LYS A 226 15.43 -2.46 26.58
CA LYS A 226 14.04 -2.15 26.92
C LYS A 226 13.04 -2.97 26.08
N ARG A 227 13.44 -4.15 25.61
CA ARG A 227 12.57 -5.06 24.83
C ARG A 227 11.37 -5.55 25.63
N PHE A 228 10.39 -6.12 24.94
CA PHE A 228 9.35 -6.88 25.62
C PHE A 228 9.98 -8.14 26.24
N TYR A 229 9.67 -8.39 27.51
CA TYR A 229 10.13 -9.56 28.24
C TYR A 229 8.92 -10.44 28.57
N CYS A 230 9.06 -11.74 28.32
CA CYS A 230 8.09 -12.77 28.64
C CYS A 230 8.82 -13.89 29.38
N ASP A 231 8.28 -14.36 30.50
CA ASP A 231 8.84 -15.52 31.17
C ASP A 231 8.32 -16.82 30.52
N TRP A 232 9.11 -17.33 29.57
CA TRP A 232 8.84 -18.55 28.82
C TRP A 232 8.75 -19.83 29.66
N LYS A 233 9.22 -19.81 30.92
CA LYS A 233 9.16 -20.99 31.80
C LYS A 233 7.88 -21.03 32.62
N THR A 234 7.37 -19.86 33.02
CA THR A 234 6.26 -19.75 34.00
C THR A 234 4.99 -19.13 33.43
N GLU A 235 5.09 -18.14 32.54
CA GLU A 235 3.95 -17.36 32.05
C GLU A 235 3.33 -17.94 30.77
N THR A 236 4.14 -18.51 29.87
CA THR A 236 3.64 -18.98 28.58
C THR A 236 4.44 -20.19 28.11
N LYS A 237 3.79 -21.35 28.03
CA LYS A 237 4.36 -22.56 27.41
C LYS A 237 3.90 -22.64 25.96
N PRO A 238 4.79 -22.51 24.98
CA PRO A 238 4.41 -22.65 23.58
C PRO A 238 3.83 -24.04 23.31
N VAL A 239 2.75 -24.06 22.53
CA VAL A 239 2.08 -25.30 22.14
C VAL A 239 2.71 -25.80 20.84
N LYS A 240 3.00 -27.10 20.79
CA LYS A 240 3.49 -27.75 19.58
C LYS A 240 2.35 -27.88 18.55
N PRO A 241 2.53 -27.41 17.30
CA PRO A 241 1.58 -27.66 16.22
C PRO A 241 1.33 -29.16 15.99
N GLN A 242 0.17 -29.51 15.46
CA GLN A 242 -0.19 -30.91 15.18
C GLN A 242 0.71 -31.56 14.12
N PHE A 243 1.35 -30.76 13.27
CA PHE A 243 2.36 -31.20 12.31
C PHE A 243 3.41 -30.12 12.09
N LEU A 244 4.59 -30.53 11.63
CA LEU A 244 5.64 -29.63 11.13
C LEU A 244 5.80 -29.83 9.61
N GLY A 245 6.27 -28.81 8.91
CA GLY A 245 6.29 -28.76 7.45
C GLY A 245 5.03 -28.10 6.88
N THR A 246 4.74 -28.35 5.61
CA THR A 246 3.68 -27.66 4.85
C THR A 246 2.45 -28.53 4.61
N ARG A 247 1.28 -27.90 4.59
CA ARG A 247 0.02 -28.48 4.13
C ARG A 247 -0.62 -27.55 3.09
N VAL A 248 -0.93 -28.11 1.93
CA VAL A 248 -1.54 -27.41 0.81
C VAL A 248 -3.05 -27.65 0.82
N PHE A 249 -3.80 -26.61 0.48
CA PHE A 249 -5.24 -26.64 0.25
C PHE A 249 -5.49 -26.30 -1.22
N GLU A 250 -5.63 -27.34 -2.02
CA GLU A 250 -6.08 -27.22 -3.40
C GLU A 250 -7.60 -27.13 -3.40
N ASP A 251 -8.15 -26.10 -4.06
CA ASP A 251 -9.61 -25.96 -4.27
C ASP A 251 -10.42 -25.84 -2.97
N TYR A 252 -10.17 -24.77 -2.21
CA TYR A 252 -10.88 -24.49 -0.97
C TYR A 252 -12.34 -24.14 -1.23
N ASP A 253 -13.23 -24.68 -0.40
CA ASP A 253 -14.68 -24.45 -0.50
C ASP A 253 -15.02 -22.97 -0.27
N LEU A 254 -15.32 -22.27 -1.37
CA LEU A 254 -15.68 -20.86 -1.36
C LEU A 254 -16.95 -20.59 -0.56
N GLN A 255 -17.87 -21.56 -0.45
CA GLN A 255 -19.13 -21.38 0.28
C GLN A 255 -18.88 -21.15 1.77
N LYS A 256 -17.84 -21.78 2.35
CA LYS A 256 -17.43 -21.55 3.73
C LYS A 256 -16.86 -20.15 3.94
N LEU A 257 -16.18 -19.61 2.93
CA LEU A 257 -15.56 -18.29 3.01
C LEU A 257 -16.60 -17.16 3.03
N VAL A 258 -17.78 -17.37 2.46
CA VAL A 258 -18.83 -16.33 2.38
C VAL A 258 -19.19 -15.76 3.75
N ASP A 259 -19.26 -16.62 4.78
CA ASP A 259 -19.61 -16.23 6.14
C ASP A 259 -18.50 -15.41 6.84
N TYR A 260 -17.27 -15.48 6.33
CA TYR A 260 -16.09 -14.77 6.83
C TYR A 260 -15.81 -13.45 6.09
N ILE A 261 -16.65 -13.06 5.13
CA ILE A 261 -16.43 -11.82 4.37
C ILE A 261 -16.66 -10.60 5.27
N ASP A 262 -15.64 -9.75 5.39
CA ASP A 262 -15.83 -8.38 5.85
C ASP A 262 -16.29 -7.47 4.69
N TRP A 263 -17.58 -7.12 4.73
CA TRP A 263 -18.21 -6.27 3.73
C TRP A 263 -17.86 -4.79 3.88
N LYS A 264 -17.24 -4.35 4.98
CA LYS A 264 -16.90 -2.93 5.16
C LYS A 264 -15.94 -2.43 4.05
N PRO A 265 -14.77 -3.05 3.79
CA PRO A 265 -13.89 -2.54 2.75
C PRO A 265 -14.46 -2.74 1.34
N PHE A 266 -15.39 -3.69 1.14
CA PHE A 266 -16.17 -3.77 -0.11
C PHE A 266 -16.94 -2.47 -0.37
N PHE A 267 -17.65 -1.91 0.63
CA PHE A 267 -18.32 -0.62 0.47
C PHE A 267 -17.34 0.56 0.32
N ASP A 268 -16.16 0.49 0.93
CA ASP A 268 -15.12 1.51 0.77
C ASP A 268 -14.59 1.57 -0.67
N VAL A 269 -14.44 0.43 -1.36
CA VAL A 269 -14.10 0.36 -2.80
C VAL A 269 -15.14 1.13 -3.64
N TRP A 270 -16.42 0.96 -3.31
CA TRP A 270 -17.53 1.68 -3.96
C TRP A 270 -17.75 3.11 -3.43
N GLN A 271 -16.87 3.60 -2.54
CA GLN A 271 -17.00 4.90 -1.87
C GLN A 271 -18.36 5.13 -1.20
N LEU A 272 -19.03 4.07 -0.78
CA LEU A 272 -20.30 4.13 -0.07
C LEU A 272 -20.04 4.23 1.43
N ARG A 273 -20.13 5.44 1.97
CA ARG A 273 -19.91 5.72 3.40
C ARG A 273 -21.20 6.21 4.05
N GLY A 274 -21.73 5.42 4.97
CA GLY A 274 -22.88 5.85 5.78
C GLY A 274 -22.49 6.97 6.75
N ARG A 275 -23.47 7.75 7.22
CA ARG A 275 -23.27 8.76 8.27
C ARG A 275 -23.43 8.11 9.64
N TYR A 276 -22.86 8.69 10.69
CA TYR A 276 -23.08 8.20 12.05
C TYR A 276 -24.57 8.32 12.41
N PRO A 277 -25.23 7.27 12.97
CA PRO A 277 -24.68 6.02 13.52
C PRO A 277 -24.57 4.82 12.53
N ASN A 278 -24.89 5.01 11.26
CA ASN A 278 -24.97 4.00 10.20
C ASN A 278 -23.70 3.86 9.32
N ARG A 279 -22.52 4.16 9.86
CA ARG A 279 -21.28 4.26 9.05
C ARG A 279 -20.84 2.96 8.36
N GLY A 280 -21.04 1.82 9.01
CA GLY A 280 -20.49 0.52 8.56
C GLY A 280 -21.57 -0.52 8.27
N PHE A 281 -21.18 -1.60 7.62
CA PHE A 281 -22.04 -2.76 7.42
C PHE A 281 -22.40 -3.44 8.75
N PRO A 282 -23.64 -3.95 8.92
CA PRO A 282 -24.79 -3.86 8.02
C PRO A 282 -25.60 -2.56 8.18
N LYS A 283 -25.25 -1.70 9.15
CA LYS A 283 -26.01 -0.48 9.48
C LYS A 283 -26.09 0.53 8.33
N ILE A 284 -25.14 0.50 7.40
CA ILE A 284 -25.13 1.32 6.18
C ILE A 284 -26.43 1.21 5.38
N PHE A 285 -27.10 0.05 5.43
CA PHE A 285 -28.39 -0.17 4.79
C PHE A 285 -29.53 0.71 5.31
N ASN A 286 -29.38 1.25 6.51
CA ASN A 286 -30.34 2.15 7.14
C ASN A 286 -29.95 3.62 7.00
N ASP A 287 -28.87 3.93 6.27
CA ASP A 287 -28.49 5.31 5.96
C ASP A 287 -29.48 5.94 4.99
N LYS A 288 -29.91 7.18 5.28
CA LYS A 288 -30.92 7.90 4.48
C LYS A 288 -30.41 8.32 3.10
N VAL A 289 -29.10 8.45 2.93
CA VAL A 289 -28.47 8.99 1.72
C VAL A 289 -27.94 7.86 0.85
N VAL A 290 -27.14 6.95 1.43
CA VAL A 290 -26.48 5.87 0.67
C VAL A 290 -27.14 4.50 0.83
N GLY A 291 -28.07 4.32 1.77
CA GLY A 291 -28.51 2.99 2.21
C GLY A 291 -29.26 2.19 1.14
N GLU A 292 -30.06 2.83 0.29
CA GLU A 292 -30.73 2.15 -0.82
C GLU A 292 -29.73 1.63 -1.86
N GLU A 293 -28.74 2.46 -2.23
CA GLU A 293 -27.72 2.06 -3.20
C GLU A 293 -26.79 0.98 -2.60
N ALA A 294 -26.45 1.10 -1.33
CA ALA A 294 -25.68 0.07 -0.62
C ALA A 294 -26.40 -1.29 -0.64
N LYS A 295 -27.71 -1.34 -0.43
CA LYS A 295 -28.51 -2.57 -0.55
C LYS A 295 -28.47 -3.14 -1.97
N LYS A 296 -28.61 -2.29 -3.00
CA LYS A 296 -28.60 -2.73 -4.40
C LYS A 296 -27.27 -3.37 -4.77
N VAL A 297 -26.16 -2.68 -4.52
CA VAL A 297 -24.81 -3.17 -4.82
C VAL A 297 -24.51 -4.44 -4.04
N TYR A 298 -24.92 -4.51 -2.76
CA TYR A 298 -24.79 -5.73 -1.96
C TYR A 298 -25.55 -6.91 -2.56
N ASN A 299 -26.81 -6.72 -2.96
CA ASN A 299 -27.61 -7.80 -3.57
C ASN A 299 -27.01 -8.26 -4.91
N GLU A 300 -26.51 -7.34 -5.72
CA GLU A 300 -25.82 -7.67 -6.96
C GLU A 300 -24.52 -8.43 -6.71
N ALA A 301 -23.74 -8.03 -5.69
CA ALA A 301 -22.54 -8.72 -5.27
C ALA A 301 -22.85 -10.14 -4.78
N GLN A 302 -23.91 -10.33 -3.99
CA GLN A 302 -24.37 -11.64 -3.52
C GLN A 302 -24.81 -12.54 -4.69
N ASN A 303 -25.55 -12.00 -5.65
CA ASN A 303 -25.99 -12.74 -6.83
C ASN A 303 -24.79 -13.17 -7.69
N LEU A 304 -23.84 -12.26 -7.93
CA LEU A 304 -22.63 -12.57 -8.68
C LEU A 304 -21.78 -13.61 -7.93
N LEU A 305 -21.56 -13.41 -6.63
CA LEU A 305 -20.83 -14.37 -5.78
C LEU A 305 -21.44 -15.77 -5.86
N LYS A 306 -22.76 -15.88 -5.79
CA LYS A 306 -23.46 -17.16 -5.94
C LYS A 306 -23.22 -17.81 -7.31
N SER A 307 -23.28 -17.03 -8.40
CA SER A 307 -22.97 -17.52 -9.75
C SER A 307 -21.51 -17.96 -9.86
N LEU A 308 -20.56 -17.17 -9.36
CA LEU A 308 -19.13 -17.49 -9.37
C LEU A 308 -18.82 -18.81 -8.65
N ILE A 309 -19.47 -19.06 -7.51
CA ILE A 309 -19.34 -20.30 -6.74
C ILE A 309 -20.01 -21.46 -7.46
N THR A 310 -21.26 -21.30 -7.91
CA THR A 310 -22.03 -22.40 -8.53
C THR A 310 -21.43 -22.85 -9.86
N GLU A 311 -20.86 -21.91 -10.62
CA GLU A 311 -20.23 -22.18 -11.92
C GLU A 311 -18.73 -22.52 -11.81
N ASN A 312 -18.17 -22.58 -10.59
CA ASN A 312 -16.74 -22.82 -10.32
C ASN A 312 -15.82 -21.88 -11.13
N LYS A 313 -16.19 -20.60 -11.24
CA LYS A 313 -15.45 -19.59 -12.00
C LYS A 313 -14.25 -19.03 -11.24
N LEU A 314 -14.23 -19.18 -9.92
CA LEU A 314 -13.13 -18.80 -9.05
C LEU A 314 -12.64 -20.02 -8.28
N LYS A 315 -11.34 -20.03 -7.98
CA LYS A 315 -10.71 -21.10 -7.19
C LYS A 315 -9.88 -20.50 -6.04
N ALA A 316 -10.20 -20.88 -4.81
CA ALA A 316 -9.36 -20.54 -3.66
C ALA A 316 -8.25 -21.59 -3.48
N THR A 317 -7.01 -21.16 -3.37
CA THR A 317 -5.85 -22.04 -3.12
C THR A 317 -5.01 -21.44 -2.00
N GLY A 318 -4.50 -22.28 -1.11
CA GLY A 318 -3.71 -21.80 0.01
C GLY A 318 -2.74 -22.84 0.55
N LEU A 319 -1.84 -22.37 1.40
CA LEU A 319 -0.85 -23.18 2.10
C LEU A 319 -0.71 -22.66 3.52
N ILE A 320 -0.54 -23.60 4.45
CA ILE A 320 0.02 -23.31 5.78
C ILE A 320 1.27 -24.14 6.00
N GLY A 321 2.16 -23.70 6.88
CA GLY A 321 3.22 -24.54 7.38
C GLY A 321 3.73 -24.08 8.74
N PHE A 322 4.39 -25.00 9.46
CA PHE A 322 4.93 -24.76 10.79
C PHE A 322 6.33 -25.33 10.93
N TRP A 323 7.22 -24.58 11.58
CA TRP A 323 8.60 -24.99 11.83
C TRP A 323 8.99 -24.68 13.27
N SER A 324 9.97 -25.42 13.79
CA SER A 324 10.58 -25.07 15.07
C SER A 324 11.29 -23.73 14.92
N ALA A 325 11.08 -22.83 15.88
CA ALA A 325 11.57 -21.45 15.81
C ALA A 325 12.26 -21.05 17.11
N ARG A 326 13.32 -20.25 17.00
CA ARG A 326 13.98 -19.58 18.14
C ARG A 326 14.33 -18.15 17.79
N SER A 327 14.23 -17.26 18.76
CA SER A 327 14.73 -15.89 18.61
C SER A 327 16.22 -15.81 18.98
N ILE A 328 16.98 -15.05 18.19
CA ILE A 328 18.32 -14.58 18.56
C ILE A 328 18.33 -13.08 18.34
N LYS A 329 18.32 -12.33 19.44
CA LYS A 329 18.16 -10.86 19.44
C LYS A 329 16.86 -10.44 18.72
N ASP A 330 16.99 -9.80 17.55
CA ASP A 330 15.86 -9.23 16.81
C ASP A 330 15.36 -10.15 15.69
N ASP A 331 15.99 -11.30 15.47
CA ASP A 331 15.67 -12.19 14.37
C ASP A 331 15.08 -13.51 14.87
N ILE A 332 14.30 -14.16 14.01
CA ILE A 332 13.69 -15.47 14.25
C ILE A 332 14.35 -16.48 13.31
N TYR A 333 14.87 -17.56 13.87
CA TYR A 333 15.55 -18.63 13.16
C TYR A 333 14.69 -19.88 13.17
N LEU A 334 14.57 -20.52 12.01
CA LEU A 334 13.78 -21.73 11.84
C LEU A 334 14.68 -22.95 11.62
N TYR A 335 14.20 -24.10 12.09
CA TYR A 335 14.92 -25.37 12.06
C TYR A 335 13.99 -26.50 11.59
N ASP A 336 14.57 -27.50 10.95
CA ASP A 336 13.85 -28.69 10.45
C ASP A 336 13.59 -29.73 11.56
N THR A 337 14.33 -29.65 12.66
CA THR A 337 14.22 -30.55 13.81
C THR A 337 14.01 -29.76 15.09
N GLU A 338 13.47 -30.42 16.13
CA GLU A 338 13.32 -29.82 17.46
C GLU A 338 14.53 -30.08 18.38
N GLU A 339 15.36 -31.06 18.03
CA GLU A 339 16.46 -31.52 18.88
C GLU A 339 17.79 -30.80 18.59
N LYS A 340 18.58 -30.53 19.64
CA LYS A 340 19.98 -30.08 19.57
C LYS A 340 20.23 -28.81 18.74
N LEU A 341 19.31 -27.84 18.83
CA LEU A 341 19.35 -26.60 18.03
C LEU A 341 20.63 -25.76 18.18
N HIS A 342 21.29 -25.77 19.35
CA HIS A 342 22.48 -24.96 19.61
C HIS A 342 23.65 -25.19 18.63
N ASN A 343 23.69 -26.35 17.96
CA ASN A 343 24.75 -26.72 17.02
C ASN A 343 24.23 -26.96 15.58
N LEU A 344 22.97 -26.63 15.30
CA LEU A 344 22.37 -26.84 13.99
C LEU A 344 22.35 -25.54 13.18
N GLU A 345 22.60 -25.66 11.88
CA GLU A 345 22.39 -24.54 10.98
C GLU A 345 20.88 -24.32 10.76
N PRO A 346 20.40 -23.08 10.88
CA PRO A 346 19.01 -22.75 10.65
C PRO A 346 18.66 -22.85 9.16
N ILE A 347 17.49 -23.41 8.84
CA ILE A 347 17.01 -23.56 7.45
C ILE A 347 16.48 -22.24 6.87
N ALA A 348 16.03 -21.33 7.73
CA ALA A 348 15.55 -20.01 7.35
C ALA A 348 15.73 -19.02 8.50
N ARG A 349 15.72 -17.73 8.14
CA ARG A 349 15.78 -16.61 9.07
C ARG A 349 14.80 -15.53 8.63
N PHE A 350 13.97 -15.10 9.57
CA PHE A 350 13.14 -13.91 9.46
C PHE A 350 13.76 -12.78 10.26
N CYS A 351 14.06 -11.67 9.60
CA CYS A 351 14.68 -10.51 10.24
C CYS A 351 13.62 -9.59 10.83
N GLY A 352 13.68 -9.37 12.14
CA GLY A 352 12.82 -8.40 12.81
C GLY A 352 13.43 -6.99 12.78
N LEU A 353 12.55 -5.99 12.88
CA LEU A 353 12.94 -4.60 13.12
C LEU A 353 12.40 -4.16 14.48
N ARG A 354 13.22 -3.45 15.24
CA ARG A 354 12.87 -2.95 16.57
C ARG A 354 12.50 -1.48 16.54
N GLN A 355 11.51 -1.10 17.34
CA GLN A 355 11.18 0.29 17.60
C GLN A 355 12.38 1.05 18.18
N GLN A 356 12.65 2.27 17.69
CA GLN A 356 13.74 3.12 18.20
C GLN A 356 13.30 4.54 18.56
N VAL A 357 12.05 4.92 18.29
CA VAL A 357 11.51 6.24 18.69
C VAL A 357 11.39 6.27 20.20
N GLU A 358 12.04 7.23 20.86
CA GLU A 358 11.94 7.40 22.29
C GLU A 358 10.49 7.70 22.67
N LYS A 359 9.98 6.93 23.64
CA LYS A 359 8.64 7.12 24.21
C LYS A 359 8.68 8.17 25.31
N ASP A 360 7.52 8.72 25.64
CA ASP A 360 7.39 9.72 26.71
C ASP A 360 8.05 9.24 28.01
N SER A 361 8.67 10.15 28.75
CA SER A 361 9.54 9.84 29.90
C SER A 361 8.85 9.11 31.06
N GLY A 362 7.53 8.97 31.04
CA GLY A 362 6.73 8.17 31.99
C GLY A 362 6.18 6.86 31.42
N SER A 363 6.39 6.56 30.13
CA SER A 363 5.92 5.31 29.52
C SER A 363 6.83 4.15 29.92
N THR A 364 6.21 3.09 30.47
CA THR A 364 6.85 1.80 30.74
C THR A 364 6.74 0.85 29.55
N ASP A 365 6.21 1.31 28.41
CA ASP A 365 5.95 0.43 27.27
C ASP A 365 7.26 -0.06 26.65
N PRO A 366 7.38 -1.36 26.37
CA PRO A 366 8.60 -1.94 25.80
C PRO A 366 8.80 -1.58 24.32
N TYR A 367 10.04 -1.62 23.86
CA TYR A 367 10.40 -1.36 22.47
C TYR A 367 10.27 -2.63 21.66
N TYR A 368 9.10 -2.82 21.05
CA TYR A 368 8.70 -4.09 20.45
C TYR A 368 9.55 -4.45 19.23
N CYS A 369 9.81 -5.75 19.09
CA CYS A 369 10.24 -6.44 17.88
C CYS A 369 9.44 -7.76 17.77
N LEU A 370 9.17 -8.25 16.55
CA LEU A 370 8.41 -9.50 16.38
C LEU A 370 9.13 -10.71 16.99
N SER A 371 10.46 -10.70 17.02
CA SER A 371 11.23 -11.78 17.66
C SER A 371 11.01 -11.88 19.17
N ASP A 372 10.52 -10.82 19.83
CA ASP A 372 10.21 -10.83 21.26
C ASP A 372 9.06 -11.80 21.60
N PHE A 373 8.27 -12.20 20.59
CA PHE A 373 7.15 -13.15 20.72
C PHE A 373 7.52 -14.60 20.36
N ILE A 374 8.81 -14.90 20.21
CA ILE A 374 9.34 -16.26 20.03
C ILE A 374 10.40 -16.54 21.09
N SER A 375 10.38 -17.74 21.66
CA SER A 375 11.31 -18.12 22.73
C SER A 375 12.79 -17.96 22.30
N PRO A 376 13.63 -17.31 23.14
CA PRO A 376 15.06 -17.20 22.88
C PRO A 376 15.74 -18.56 22.82
N LEU A 377 16.74 -18.70 21.95
CA LEU A 377 17.56 -19.93 21.86
C LEU A 377 18.17 -20.33 23.21
N GLU A 378 18.61 -19.33 24.00
CA GLU A 378 19.19 -19.52 25.33
C GLU A 378 18.19 -20.01 26.40
N SER A 379 16.87 -19.91 26.14
CA SER A 379 15.86 -20.31 27.12
C SER A 379 15.64 -21.82 27.19
N ASP A 380 16.09 -22.57 26.18
CA ASP A 380 15.83 -24.00 25.95
C ASP A 380 14.33 -24.39 25.92
N VAL A 381 13.43 -23.43 25.82
CA VAL A 381 11.99 -23.67 25.66
C VAL A 381 11.68 -23.89 24.17
N PRO A 382 10.94 -24.95 23.77
CA PRO A 382 10.50 -25.13 22.40
C PRO A 382 9.44 -24.10 22.01
N ASP A 383 9.56 -23.57 20.79
CA ASP A 383 8.60 -22.65 20.19
C ASP A 383 8.59 -22.82 18.66
N TYR A 384 7.59 -22.22 18.01
CA TYR A 384 7.26 -22.46 16.61
C TYR A 384 6.83 -21.18 15.92
N LEU A 385 7.02 -21.14 14.60
CA LEU A 385 6.51 -20.09 13.75
C LEU A 385 5.69 -20.72 12.64
N GLY A 386 4.50 -20.18 12.38
CA GLY A 386 3.70 -20.57 11.25
C GLY A 386 3.86 -19.62 10.07
N ILE A 387 3.57 -20.10 8.86
CA ILE A 387 3.49 -19.31 7.62
C ILE A 387 2.20 -19.65 6.91
N PHE A 388 1.60 -18.68 6.24
CA PHE A 388 0.54 -18.94 5.27
C PHE A 388 0.67 -18.08 4.01
N ALA A 389 0.08 -18.59 2.93
CA ALA A 389 -0.25 -17.84 1.73
C ALA A 389 -1.58 -18.37 1.16
N VAL A 390 -2.49 -17.47 0.82
CA VAL A 390 -3.82 -17.77 0.28
C VAL A 390 -4.10 -16.86 -0.90
N ALA A 391 -4.83 -17.34 -1.90
CA ALA A 391 -5.21 -16.57 -3.07
C ALA A 391 -6.52 -17.04 -3.69
N CYS A 392 -7.17 -16.14 -4.41
CA CYS A 392 -8.32 -16.42 -5.26
C CYS A 392 -7.90 -16.30 -6.74
N PHE A 393 -7.94 -17.41 -7.48
CA PHE A 393 -7.61 -17.50 -8.90
C PHE A 393 -8.87 -17.43 -9.77
N GLY A 394 -8.71 -17.10 -11.06
CA GLY A 394 -9.81 -16.99 -12.05
C GLY A 394 -10.27 -15.55 -12.31
N VAL A 395 -9.78 -14.58 -11.54
CA VAL A 395 -10.21 -13.17 -11.63
C VAL A 395 -9.80 -12.53 -12.96
N ASP A 396 -8.59 -12.80 -13.44
CA ASP A 396 -8.06 -12.18 -14.65
C ASP A 396 -8.77 -12.67 -15.91
N GLU A 397 -9.14 -13.96 -15.96
CA GLU A 397 -9.94 -14.53 -17.04
C GLU A 397 -11.33 -13.87 -17.10
N LEU A 398 -11.98 -13.71 -15.95
CA LEU A 398 -13.29 -13.04 -15.85
C LEU A 398 -13.20 -11.56 -16.21
N CYS A 399 -12.13 -10.87 -15.78
CA CYS A 399 -11.90 -9.47 -16.15
C CYS A 399 -11.78 -9.34 -17.67
N LYS A 400 -11.00 -10.19 -18.33
CA LYS A 400 -10.87 -10.21 -19.81
C LYS A 400 -12.21 -10.48 -20.50
N GLU A 401 -13.08 -11.32 -19.92
CA GLU A 401 -14.42 -11.57 -20.45
C GLU A 401 -15.30 -10.32 -20.36
N TYR A 402 -15.32 -9.65 -19.22
CA TYR A 402 -16.10 -8.42 -19.02
C TYR A 402 -15.55 -7.21 -19.79
N GLU A 403 -14.23 -7.15 -20.01
CA GLU A 403 -13.58 -6.13 -20.85
C GLU A 403 -14.08 -6.19 -22.30
N LYS A 404 -14.23 -7.40 -22.87
CA LYS A 404 -14.80 -7.58 -24.23
C LYS A 404 -16.24 -7.06 -24.34
N GLN A 405 -16.95 -6.97 -23.21
CA GLN A 405 -18.33 -6.49 -23.14
C GLN A 405 -18.42 -5.01 -22.73
N SER A 406 -17.27 -4.35 -22.53
CA SER A 406 -17.17 -3.00 -21.99
C SER A 406 -17.90 -2.83 -20.66
N ASP A 407 -17.84 -3.84 -19.79
CA ASP A 407 -18.57 -3.88 -18.51
C ASP A 407 -17.66 -3.59 -17.31
N ASP A 408 -17.22 -2.33 -17.19
CA ASP A 408 -16.35 -1.88 -16.08
C ASP A 408 -16.94 -2.16 -14.69
N TYR A 409 -18.27 -2.16 -14.58
CA TYR A 409 -18.96 -2.45 -13.33
C TYR A 409 -18.67 -3.88 -12.86
N SER A 410 -18.82 -4.86 -13.76
CA SER A 410 -18.58 -6.27 -13.45
C SER A 410 -17.10 -6.57 -13.22
N ILE A 411 -16.19 -5.87 -13.92
CA ILE A 411 -14.73 -5.95 -13.67
C ILE A 411 -14.40 -5.51 -12.24
N ILE A 412 -14.88 -4.34 -11.82
CA ILE A 412 -14.62 -3.85 -10.46
C ILE A 412 -15.28 -4.75 -9.42
N MET A 413 -16.50 -5.23 -9.69
CA MET A 413 -17.24 -6.12 -8.79
C MET A 413 -16.51 -7.46 -8.57
N VAL A 414 -16.05 -8.13 -9.64
CA VAL A 414 -15.37 -9.43 -9.51
C VAL A 414 -14.04 -9.29 -8.78
N LYS A 415 -13.25 -8.24 -9.07
CA LYS A 415 -12.01 -7.93 -8.34
C LYS A 415 -12.29 -7.68 -6.85
N ALA A 416 -13.28 -6.84 -6.54
CA ALA A 416 -13.65 -6.53 -5.15
C ALA A 416 -14.12 -7.77 -4.38
N LEU A 417 -14.92 -8.64 -5.00
CA LEU A 417 -15.36 -9.91 -4.43
C LEU A 417 -14.21 -10.89 -4.22
N ALA A 418 -13.27 -10.99 -5.17
CA ALA A 418 -12.12 -11.85 -5.04
C ALA A 418 -11.19 -11.41 -3.90
N ASP A 419 -10.98 -10.10 -3.72
CA ASP A 419 -10.26 -9.55 -2.57
C ASP A 419 -10.97 -9.90 -1.25
N ARG A 420 -12.31 -9.79 -1.22
CA ARG A 420 -13.11 -10.20 -0.05
C ARG A 420 -12.94 -11.69 0.27
N LEU A 421 -12.92 -12.54 -0.75
CA LEU A 421 -12.73 -13.99 -0.58
C LEU A 421 -11.32 -14.33 -0.10
N ALA A 422 -10.29 -13.64 -0.60
CA ALA A 422 -8.91 -13.82 -0.12
C ALA A 422 -8.76 -13.41 1.36
N GLU A 423 -9.37 -12.30 1.76
CA GLU A 423 -9.43 -11.86 3.17
C GLU A 423 -10.20 -12.83 4.06
N ALA A 424 -11.37 -13.28 3.60
CA ALA A 424 -12.17 -14.29 4.30
C ALA A 424 -11.40 -15.59 4.48
N PHE A 425 -10.65 -16.03 3.46
CA PHE A 425 -9.81 -17.22 3.55
C PHE A 425 -8.69 -17.04 4.58
N ALA A 426 -8.03 -15.88 4.62
CA ALA A 426 -7.01 -15.63 5.63
C ALA A 426 -7.57 -15.65 7.07
N GLU A 427 -8.78 -15.14 7.30
CA GLU A 427 -9.43 -15.16 8.62
C GLU A 427 -9.88 -16.57 9.02
N GLU A 428 -10.59 -17.28 8.15
CA GLU A 428 -11.08 -18.63 8.39
C GLU A 428 -9.91 -19.61 8.60
N LEU A 429 -8.89 -19.53 7.76
CA LEU A 429 -7.70 -20.37 7.87
C LEU A 429 -6.95 -20.06 9.17
N HIS A 430 -6.87 -18.78 9.57
CA HIS A 430 -6.28 -18.42 10.85
C HIS A 430 -7.07 -19.01 12.02
N GLU A 431 -8.40 -18.95 12.02
CA GLU A 431 -9.23 -19.61 13.03
C GLU A 431 -8.94 -21.12 13.10
N ARG A 432 -8.89 -21.80 11.95
CA ARG A 432 -8.55 -23.23 11.89
C ARG A 432 -7.13 -23.52 12.36
N VAL A 433 -6.17 -22.61 12.12
CA VAL A 433 -4.82 -22.74 12.68
C VAL A 433 -4.87 -22.71 14.21
N ARG A 434 -5.61 -21.77 14.81
CA ARG A 434 -5.71 -21.68 16.28
C ARG A 434 -6.39 -22.90 16.91
N LYS A 435 -7.44 -23.42 16.26
CA LYS A 435 -8.30 -24.48 16.81
C LYS A 435 -7.89 -25.90 16.42
N GLU A 436 -7.40 -26.10 15.19
CA GLU A 436 -7.19 -27.42 14.60
C GLU A 436 -5.72 -27.71 14.28
N PHE A 437 -5.03 -26.83 13.54
CA PHE A 437 -3.72 -27.17 12.96
C PHE A 437 -2.54 -26.90 13.90
N TRP A 438 -2.52 -25.72 14.53
CA TRP A 438 -1.60 -25.44 15.63
C TRP A 438 -2.26 -25.84 16.96
N ALA A 439 -3.57 -25.64 17.06
CA ALA A 439 -4.41 -26.13 18.16
C ALA A 439 -4.01 -25.60 19.55
N TYR A 440 -3.52 -24.36 19.62
CA TYR A 440 -3.19 -23.70 20.89
C TYR A 440 -4.42 -23.10 21.59
N CYS A 441 -5.56 -22.98 20.89
CA CYS A 441 -6.84 -22.50 21.44
C CYS A 441 -8.02 -23.42 21.00
N THR A 442 -7.99 -24.71 21.34
CA THR A 442 -9.01 -25.69 20.87
C THR A 442 -10.44 -25.40 21.34
N ASN A 443 -10.60 -24.69 22.47
CA ASN A 443 -11.90 -24.39 23.06
C ASN A 443 -12.45 -23.00 22.64
N GLU A 444 -11.81 -22.35 21.66
CA GLU A 444 -12.24 -21.04 21.17
C GLU A 444 -13.63 -21.09 20.52
N GLN A 445 -14.55 -20.30 21.07
CA GLN A 445 -15.89 -20.08 20.52
C GLN A 445 -16.13 -18.58 20.40
N LEU A 446 -15.64 -18.00 19.30
CA LEU A 446 -15.80 -16.58 19.01
C LEU A 446 -16.86 -16.36 17.94
N GLU A 447 -17.64 -15.30 18.09
CA GLU A 447 -18.47 -14.82 16.99
C GLU A 447 -17.62 -14.08 15.96
N PHE A 448 -18.10 -14.00 14.71
CA PHE A 448 -17.41 -13.26 13.65
C PHE A 448 -17.16 -11.77 14.00
N SER A 449 -17.99 -11.19 14.87
CA SER A 449 -17.79 -9.81 15.36
C SER A 449 -16.62 -9.66 16.34
N ASP A 450 -16.25 -10.75 17.03
CA ASP A 450 -15.12 -10.81 17.94
C ASP A 450 -13.82 -11.14 17.19
N LEU A 451 -13.89 -11.99 16.16
CA LEU A 451 -12.77 -12.21 15.23
C LEU A 451 -12.28 -10.90 14.62
N ARG A 452 -13.22 -10.05 14.17
CA ARG A 452 -12.93 -8.71 13.65
C ARG A 452 -12.39 -7.71 14.65
N LYS A 453 -12.47 -7.99 15.95
CA LYS A 453 -11.86 -7.16 17.01
C LYS A 453 -10.56 -7.77 17.54
N ILE A 454 -10.08 -8.84 16.88
CA ILE A 454 -8.88 -9.59 17.26
C ILE A 454 -8.97 -10.03 18.72
N ARG A 455 -10.13 -10.57 19.12
CA ARG A 455 -10.37 -11.11 20.47
C ARG A 455 -9.94 -12.57 20.60
N TYR A 456 -8.88 -12.94 19.89
CA TYR A 456 -8.24 -14.26 19.94
C TYR A 456 -6.77 -14.09 20.29
N ASP A 457 -6.15 -15.18 20.77
CA ASP A 457 -4.73 -15.20 21.05
C ASP A 457 -3.91 -15.40 19.77
N GLY A 458 -2.77 -14.72 19.72
CA GLY A 458 -1.85 -14.77 18.58
C GLY A 458 -2.16 -13.75 17.49
N ILE A 459 -1.20 -13.59 16.57
CA ILE A 459 -1.27 -12.63 15.46
C ILE A 459 -0.80 -13.26 14.16
N ARG A 460 -1.14 -12.63 13.04
CA ARG A 460 -0.78 -13.06 11.68
C ARG A 460 -0.08 -11.97 10.83
N PRO A 461 0.99 -11.29 11.33
CA PRO A 461 1.65 -10.20 10.62
C PRO A 461 2.17 -10.58 9.25
N ALA A 462 2.01 -9.67 8.29
CA ALA A 462 2.39 -9.86 6.91
C ALA A 462 3.54 -8.91 6.52
N PRO A 463 4.55 -9.37 5.74
CA PRO A 463 5.60 -8.48 5.27
C PRO A 463 5.10 -7.33 4.38
N GLY A 464 5.46 -6.11 4.74
CA GLY A 464 4.99 -4.85 4.16
C GLY A 464 4.12 -4.04 5.12
N TYR A 465 3.57 -4.67 6.15
CA TYR A 465 2.77 -4.00 7.19
C TYR A 465 3.68 -3.30 8.21
N PRO A 466 3.16 -2.33 9.00
CA PRO A 466 3.97 -1.54 9.92
C PRO A 466 4.79 -2.34 10.96
N CYS A 467 4.37 -3.54 11.30
CA CYS A 467 5.08 -4.44 12.22
C CYS A 467 6.29 -5.14 11.57
N GLN A 468 6.27 -5.33 10.25
CA GLN A 468 7.32 -5.95 9.46
C GLN A 468 7.37 -5.29 8.07
N PRO A 469 7.82 -4.04 7.97
CA PRO A 469 7.67 -3.25 6.75
C PRO A 469 8.55 -3.72 5.57
N ASP A 470 9.53 -4.60 5.82
CA ASP A 470 10.39 -5.12 4.77
C ASP A 470 9.67 -6.19 3.92
N HIS A 471 9.31 -5.82 2.69
CA HIS A 471 8.68 -6.74 1.75
C HIS A 471 9.55 -7.95 1.39
N THR A 472 10.88 -7.87 1.52
CA THR A 472 11.82 -8.94 1.12
C THR A 472 11.70 -10.22 1.95
N GLU A 473 11.06 -10.15 3.12
CA GLU A 473 10.75 -11.33 3.93
C GLU A 473 9.83 -12.33 3.22
N LYS A 474 9.05 -11.88 2.23
CA LYS A 474 8.28 -12.80 1.36
C LYS A 474 9.20 -13.74 0.58
N ILE A 475 10.42 -13.34 0.22
CA ILE A 475 11.35 -14.23 -0.47
C ILE A 475 11.70 -15.43 0.44
N THR A 476 11.92 -15.18 1.73
CA THR A 476 12.16 -16.24 2.73
C THR A 476 10.94 -17.16 2.82
N MET A 477 9.73 -16.62 2.91
CA MET A 477 8.49 -17.40 2.98
C MET A 477 8.32 -18.30 1.73
N TRP A 478 8.51 -17.73 0.54
CA TRP A 478 8.35 -18.44 -0.74
C TRP A 478 9.37 -19.58 -0.88
N ARG A 479 10.62 -19.33 -0.50
CA ARG A 479 11.68 -20.34 -0.54
C ARG A 479 11.45 -21.46 0.47
N LEU A 480 11.12 -21.10 1.72
CA LEU A 480 10.98 -22.07 2.80
C LEU A 480 9.79 -23.01 2.61
N ALA A 481 8.63 -22.45 2.26
CA ALA A 481 7.39 -23.21 2.13
C ALA A 481 7.07 -23.65 0.69
N ASN A 482 7.99 -23.39 -0.25
CA ASN A 482 7.82 -23.66 -1.68
C ASN A 482 6.49 -23.16 -2.26
N ILE A 483 6.11 -21.93 -1.90
CA ILE A 483 4.74 -21.40 -2.10
C ILE A 483 4.36 -21.38 -3.58
N GLU A 484 5.25 -20.91 -4.45
CA GLU A 484 4.95 -20.76 -5.88
C GLU A 484 4.68 -22.10 -6.54
N GLU A 485 5.52 -23.11 -6.30
CA GLU A 485 5.33 -24.45 -6.87
C GLU A 485 4.11 -25.15 -6.29
N ALA A 486 3.85 -24.99 -4.99
CA ALA A 486 2.76 -25.65 -4.29
C ALA A 486 1.38 -25.04 -4.56
N THR A 487 1.30 -23.74 -4.84
CA THR A 487 0.01 -23.00 -4.90
C THR A 487 -0.20 -22.20 -6.17
N GLY A 488 0.85 -21.97 -6.96
CA GLY A 488 0.83 -21.06 -8.11
C GLY A 488 0.85 -19.57 -7.74
N ILE A 489 0.93 -19.20 -6.45
CA ILE A 489 1.00 -17.79 -6.04
C ILE A 489 2.42 -17.27 -6.27
N GLN A 490 2.56 -16.29 -7.15
CA GLN A 490 3.85 -15.75 -7.60
C GLN A 490 4.21 -14.45 -6.89
N LEU A 491 5.50 -14.08 -6.92
CA LEU A 491 5.99 -12.76 -6.52
C LEU A 491 6.50 -11.99 -7.73
N THR A 492 6.08 -10.73 -7.86
CA THR A 492 6.67 -9.80 -8.82
C THR A 492 8.07 -9.34 -8.38
N GLU A 493 8.78 -8.61 -9.24
CA GLU A 493 10.07 -8.00 -8.92
C GLU A 493 10.01 -7.00 -7.74
N SER A 494 8.87 -6.33 -7.56
CA SER A 494 8.60 -5.45 -6.41
C SER A 494 7.99 -6.20 -5.21
N LEU A 495 7.88 -7.53 -5.32
CA LEU A 495 7.32 -8.42 -4.30
C LEU A 495 5.84 -8.13 -4.01
N ALA A 496 5.08 -7.71 -5.02
CA ALA A 496 3.64 -7.87 -5.01
C ALA A 496 3.31 -9.35 -5.29
N MET A 497 2.16 -9.83 -4.80
CA MET A 497 1.71 -11.19 -5.07
C MET A 497 0.85 -11.23 -6.33
N PHE A 498 0.93 -12.33 -7.08
CA PHE A 498 0.04 -12.62 -8.19
C PHE A 498 -0.61 -14.00 -7.97
N PRO A 499 -1.96 -14.13 -8.06
CA PRO A 499 -2.94 -13.09 -8.42
C PRO A 499 -3.02 -11.97 -7.37
N ALA A 500 -3.58 -10.81 -7.75
CA ALA A 500 -3.66 -9.64 -6.87
C ALA A 500 -4.50 -9.90 -5.61
N SER A 501 -5.56 -10.70 -5.73
CA SER A 501 -6.39 -11.16 -4.61
C SER A 501 -5.69 -12.29 -3.83
N ALA A 502 -4.60 -11.94 -3.14
CA ALA A 502 -3.78 -12.84 -2.36
C ALA A 502 -3.33 -12.22 -1.03
N ILE A 503 -3.12 -13.06 -0.02
CA ILE A 503 -2.68 -12.68 1.33
C ILE A 503 -1.65 -13.69 1.81
N CYS A 504 -0.58 -13.21 2.43
CA CYS A 504 0.39 -14.07 3.11
C CYS A 504 0.78 -13.46 4.45
N GLY A 505 1.35 -14.26 5.35
CA GLY A 505 1.89 -13.77 6.60
C GLY A 505 2.50 -14.87 7.46
N LEU A 506 2.96 -14.45 8.63
CA LEU A 506 3.56 -15.30 9.66
C LEU A 506 2.56 -15.47 10.80
N TYR A 507 2.40 -16.67 11.35
CA TYR A 507 1.59 -16.91 12.54
C TYR A 507 2.46 -16.93 13.80
N PHE A 508 2.01 -16.21 14.82
CA PHE A 508 2.58 -16.21 16.17
C PHE A 508 1.51 -16.65 17.16
N SER A 509 1.78 -17.64 18.01
CA SER A 509 0.82 -18.17 18.98
C SER A 509 0.90 -17.53 20.37
N ASN A 510 1.94 -16.75 20.67
CA ASN A 510 2.11 -16.16 21.99
C ASN A 510 0.94 -15.20 22.31
N PRO A 511 0.19 -15.37 23.41
CA PRO A 511 -0.94 -14.50 23.76
C PRO A 511 -0.57 -13.03 23.96
N ALA A 512 0.69 -12.73 24.31
CA ALA A 512 1.17 -11.36 24.47
C ALA A 512 1.51 -10.66 23.14
N SER A 513 1.55 -11.42 22.04
CA SER A 513 1.82 -10.91 20.70
C SER A 513 0.77 -9.89 20.27
N ARG A 514 1.22 -8.82 19.59
CA ARG A 514 0.36 -7.71 19.18
C ARG A 514 0.89 -7.02 17.94
N TYR A 515 0.00 -6.40 17.19
CA TYR A 515 0.38 -5.51 16.09
C TYR A 515 0.93 -4.19 16.64
N PHE A 516 2.14 -3.83 16.21
CA PHE A 516 2.78 -2.55 16.51
C PHE A 516 3.37 -1.96 15.24
N ALA A 517 3.60 -0.64 15.23
CA ALA A 517 4.36 0.00 14.16
C ALA A 517 5.83 0.12 14.57
N VAL A 518 6.75 -0.39 13.75
CA VAL A 518 8.21 -0.25 13.96
C VAL A 518 8.61 1.23 14.01
N GLY A 519 7.94 2.07 13.22
CA GLY A 519 8.24 3.50 13.14
C GLY A 519 9.53 3.77 12.39
N LYS A 520 10.23 4.84 12.79
CA LYS A 520 11.50 5.26 12.17
C LYS A 520 12.69 4.62 12.88
N ILE A 521 13.71 4.23 12.12
CA ILE A 521 14.90 3.49 12.59
C ILE A 521 16.21 4.20 12.22
N LEU A 522 17.23 4.01 13.07
CA LEU A 522 18.55 4.64 12.96
C LEU A 522 19.54 3.78 12.14
N LYS A 523 20.71 4.34 11.79
CA LYS A 523 21.74 3.66 10.94
C LYS A 523 22.31 2.41 11.60
N ASP A 524 22.37 2.40 12.92
CA ASP A 524 22.89 1.29 13.72
C ASP A 524 22.05 0.02 13.56
N GLN A 525 20.73 0.15 13.32
CA GLN A 525 19.86 -0.97 12.94
C GLN A 525 19.88 -1.26 11.44
N VAL A 526 19.94 -0.23 10.59
CA VAL A 526 19.96 -0.42 9.11
C VAL A 526 21.22 -1.14 8.62
N ARG A 527 22.40 -0.83 9.17
CA ARG A 527 23.67 -1.38 8.67
C ARG A 527 23.79 -2.91 8.81
N PRO A 528 23.59 -3.51 10.00
CA PRO A 528 23.60 -4.97 10.15
C PRO A 528 22.55 -5.66 9.26
N PHE A 529 21.37 -5.05 9.16
CA PHE A 529 20.28 -5.54 8.33
C PHE A 529 20.64 -5.56 6.83
N CYS A 530 21.19 -4.46 6.31
CA CYS A 530 21.62 -4.37 4.90
C CYS A 530 22.78 -5.30 4.55
N CYS A 531 23.74 -5.52 5.47
CA CYS A 531 24.87 -6.42 5.22
C CYS A 531 24.38 -7.86 4.97
N TYR A 532 23.43 -8.33 5.79
CA TYR A 532 22.81 -9.63 5.60
C TYR A 532 22.00 -9.69 4.29
N ARG A 533 21.17 -8.69 4.02
CA ARG A 533 20.34 -8.65 2.79
C ARG A 533 21.14 -8.59 1.50
N ASN A 534 22.27 -7.89 1.48
CA ASN A 534 23.14 -7.85 0.32
C ASN A 534 23.78 -9.21 0.00
N CYS A 535 23.85 -10.13 0.97
CA CYS A 535 24.26 -11.52 0.71
C CYS A 535 23.14 -12.27 -0.02
N ILE A 536 21.87 -12.10 0.38
CA ILE A 536 20.71 -12.73 -0.26
C ILE A 536 20.44 -12.16 -1.66
N LYS A 537 20.55 -10.83 -1.84
CA LYS A 537 20.31 -10.16 -3.14
C LYS A 537 21.30 -10.53 -4.24
N LYS A 538 22.47 -11.10 -3.92
CA LYS A 538 23.39 -11.60 -4.96
C LYS A 538 22.84 -12.85 -5.65
N GLU A 539 21.87 -13.56 -5.07
CA GLU A 539 21.26 -14.77 -5.63
C GLU A 539 20.03 -14.49 -6.53
N ARG A 540 19.36 -13.33 -6.37
CA ARG A 540 18.25 -12.89 -7.22
C ARG A 540 18.39 -11.40 -7.52
N ALA A 541 18.33 -11.01 -8.81
CA ALA A 541 18.46 -9.62 -9.26
C ALA A 541 17.28 -8.72 -8.80
N VAL A 542 17.19 -8.47 -7.49
CA VAL A 542 16.14 -7.68 -6.85
C VAL A 542 16.72 -6.31 -6.48
N ASN A 543 16.38 -5.30 -7.29
CA ASN A 543 16.76 -3.90 -7.07
C ASN A 543 15.67 -3.19 -6.24
N GLY A 544 16.02 -2.61 -5.09
CA GLY A 544 15.06 -1.84 -4.28
C GLY A 544 15.50 -1.63 -2.81
N ASN A 545 15.13 -0.49 -2.23
CA ASN A 545 15.45 -0.12 -0.85
C ASN A 545 14.19 -0.21 0.04
N TYR A 546 13.75 -1.44 0.33
CA TYR A 546 12.42 -1.79 0.89
C TYR A 546 12.10 -1.25 2.29
N ILE A 547 13.04 -0.60 2.98
CA ILE A 547 12.83 0.03 4.30
C ILE A 547 12.99 1.55 4.26
N GLN A 548 13.11 2.17 3.08
CA GLN A 548 13.42 3.59 2.93
C GLN A 548 12.41 4.50 3.65
N LYS A 549 11.11 4.16 3.61
CA LYS A 549 10.06 4.83 4.38
C LYS A 549 10.32 4.86 5.89
N HIS A 550 11.08 3.93 6.43
CA HIS A 550 11.38 3.80 7.84
C HIS A 550 12.74 4.40 8.24
N THR A 551 13.54 4.86 7.28
CA THR A 551 14.83 5.51 7.58
C THR A 551 14.69 7.02 7.83
N ILE A 552 15.62 7.59 8.61
CA ILE A 552 15.61 9.01 9.03
C ILE A 552 16.56 9.88 8.17
N PHE A 553 17.45 9.27 7.38
CA PHE A 553 18.55 10.00 6.74
C PHE A 553 18.16 10.57 5.38
N ARG A 554 18.63 11.79 5.09
CA ARG A 554 18.57 12.37 3.74
C ARG A 554 19.33 11.45 2.77
N PRO A 555 18.74 11.02 1.63
CA PRO A 555 19.55 10.52 0.54
C PRO A 555 20.49 11.63 0.10
N ARG A 556 21.79 11.34 -0.07
CA ARG A 556 22.72 12.32 -0.65
C ARG A 556 22.18 12.71 -2.01
N VAL A 557 21.85 13.98 -2.20
CA VAL A 557 21.72 14.56 -3.53
C VAL A 557 23.14 14.59 -4.10
N PRO A 558 23.40 13.98 -5.28
CA PRO A 558 24.68 14.21 -5.94
C PRO A 558 24.74 15.70 -6.26
N ASN A 559 25.69 16.43 -5.68
CA ASN A 559 26.00 17.76 -6.20
C ASN A 559 26.39 17.60 -7.67
N PRO A 560 25.89 18.45 -8.59
CA PRO A 560 26.36 18.43 -9.96
C PRO A 560 27.87 18.68 -9.93
N SER A 561 28.61 17.73 -10.50
CA SER A 561 30.04 17.88 -10.76
C SER A 561 30.25 19.15 -11.60
N PRO A 562 31.17 20.06 -11.23
CA PRO A 562 31.46 21.22 -12.04
C PRO A 562 32.01 20.77 -13.41
N PRO A 563 31.74 21.53 -14.48
CA PRO A 563 32.15 21.14 -15.82
C PRO A 563 33.68 21.10 -15.93
N PRO A 564 34.25 20.18 -16.74
CA PRO A 564 35.69 20.13 -16.93
C PRO A 564 36.07 21.24 -17.92
N ASN A 565 36.96 22.15 -17.54
CA ASN A 565 37.92 22.73 -18.49
C ASN A 565 39.12 23.39 -17.80
N ALA A 566 40.28 22.82 -18.14
CA ALA A 566 41.60 23.41 -18.40
C ALA A 566 41.98 24.75 -17.73
N SER A 567 42.99 24.73 -16.85
CA SER A 567 44.38 25.06 -17.19
C SER A 567 45.21 25.45 -15.95
N THR A 568 46.40 24.84 -15.88
CA THR A 568 47.64 25.23 -15.18
C THR A 568 47.69 26.57 -14.43
N GLN A 569 48.05 26.56 -13.14
CA GLN A 569 49.30 27.14 -12.60
C GLN A 569 49.40 27.08 -11.05
N ASN A 570 50.55 26.58 -10.59
CA ASN A 570 51.32 26.80 -9.36
C ASN A 570 50.72 27.52 -8.13
N CYS A 571 50.97 26.92 -6.95
CA CYS A 571 51.62 27.48 -5.73
C CYS A 571 51.11 26.75 -4.47
N ILE A 572 51.90 25.85 -3.86
CA ILE A 572 52.83 26.07 -2.71
C ILE A 572 52.12 26.47 -1.40
N CYS A 573 52.27 25.57 -0.41
CA CYS A 573 52.42 25.69 1.06
C CYS A 573 51.82 26.93 1.80
N THR A 574 51.17 26.83 2.96
CA THR A 574 51.68 26.39 4.28
C THR A 574 50.57 26.49 5.35
N SER A 575 50.70 25.69 6.44
CA SER A 575 50.36 25.91 7.87
C SER A 575 49.53 27.16 8.28
N SER A 576 48.68 27.23 9.32
CA SER A 576 48.63 26.63 10.67
C SER A 576 47.46 27.31 11.41
N VAL A 577 46.63 26.57 12.17
CA VAL A 577 46.50 26.61 13.66
C VAL A 577 45.78 27.82 14.29
N HIS A 578 44.76 27.50 15.13
CA HIS A 578 44.23 28.24 16.31
C HIS A 578 43.33 29.48 16.06
N VAL A 579 42.31 29.86 16.86
CA VAL A 579 41.78 29.48 18.19
C VAL A 579 40.39 30.13 18.37
N LYS A 580 39.51 29.56 19.23
CA LYS A 580 38.25 30.17 19.74
C LYS A 580 38.53 31.20 20.86
N PRO A 581 37.66 32.19 21.12
CA PRO A 581 36.86 32.17 22.37
C PRO A 581 35.41 32.71 22.15
N SER A 582 34.35 32.11 22.68
CA SER A 582 33.77 32.18 24.05
C SER A 582 33.07 33.51 24.42
N SER A 583 31.84 33.31 24.90
CA SER A 583 30.74 34.22 25.24
C SER A 583 30.76 34.78 26.68
N LEU A 584 30.10 35.92 26.89
CA LEU A 584 29.59 36.47 28.18
C LEU A 584 28.26 37.20 27.88
N GLN A 585 27.11 36.68 28.35
CA GLN A 585 26.31 37.10 29.53
C GLN A 585 25.71 38.52 29.49
N HIS A 586 24.36 38.64 29.58
CA HIS A 586 23.69 39.34 30.69
C HIS A 586 22.13 39.19 30.72
N HIS A 587 21.62 39.26 31.95
CA HIS A 587 20.26 39.12 32.47
C HIS A 587 19.30 40.29 32.18
N CYS A 588 17.97 40.08 32.21
CA CYS A 588 17.09 40.51 33.33
C CYS A 588 15.56 40.27 33.11
N PHE A 589 14.86 40.18 34.25
CA PHE A 589 13.47 39.82 34.56
C PHE A 589 12.36 40.81 34.14
N ARG A 590 11.11 40.32 33.96
CA ARG A 590 9.94 40.65 34.83
C ARG A 590 8.62 39.90 34.51
N HIS A 591 7.89 39.62 35.59
CA HIS A 591 6.55 39.01 35.77
C HIS A 591 5.37 39.64 34.98
N LEU A 592 4.33 38.84 34.66
CA LEU A 592 3.01 38.78 35.34
C LEU A 592 1.96 37.99 34.52
N GLN A 593 1.15 37.23 35.26
CA GLN A 593 -0.27 36.85 35.03
C GLN A 593 -0.67 35.90 33.88
N SER A 594 -1.09 34.71 34.32
CA SER A 594 -2.07 33.81 33.67
C SER A 594 -3.46 34.43 33.57
N PRO A 595 -4.24 34.05 32.55
CA PRO A 595 -5.39 33.19 32.81
C PRO A 595 -5.50 31.99 31.85
N GLU A 596 -6.24 30.98 32.27
CA GLU A 596 -6.59 29.75 31.56
C GLU A 596 -7.06 29.98 30.10
N PRO A 597 -6.82 29.01 29.20
CA PRO A 597 -7.70 28.79 28.08
C PRO A 597 -8.35 27.40 28.12
N GLU A 598 -9.68 27.47 28.06
CA GLU A 598 -10.63 26.61 27.38
C GLU A 598 -10.08 25.37 26.63
N ARG A 599 -10.70 24.23 26.96
CA ARG A 599 -10.61 22.96 26.21
C ARG A 599 -11.10 23.15 24.78
N LEU A 600 -10.17 23.36 23.85
CA LEU A 600 -10.38 23.11 22.43
C LEU A 600 -9.90 21.69 22.13
N GLY A 601 -10.86 20.81 21.82
CA GLY A 601 -10.59 19.46 21.35
C GLY A 601 -9.89 19.52 19.99
N THR A 602 -8.62 19.14 19.97
CA THR A 602 -7.86 18.93 18.75
C THR A 602 -8.25 17.60 18.12
N ALA A 603 -8.66 17.68 16.86
CA ALA A 603 -9.06 16.58 16.03
C ALA A 603 -7.84 15.78 15.53
N ASP A 604 -7.44 14.76 16.28
CA ASP A 604 -6.61 13.66 15.77
C ASP A 604 -7.53 12.60 15.13
N LEU A 605 -7.92 12.85 13.88
CA LEU A 605 -8.91 12.03 13.17
C LEU A 605 -8.49 11.68 11.74
N ASP A 606 -7.23 11.33 11.48
CA ASP A 606 -6.82 10.93 10.11
C ASP A 606 -5.85 9.73 9.98
N TYR A 607 -5.69 8.92 11.02
CA TYR A 607 -4.88 7.67 10.97
C TYR A 607 -5.71 6.36 11.03
N SER A 608 -7.04 6.44 10.98
CA SER A 608 -7.93 5.33 11.38
C SER A 608 -8.49 4.47 10.23
N ILE A 609 -8.21 4.76 8.96
CA ILE A 609 -8.92 4.09 7.85
C ILE A 609 -8.25 2.77 7.41
N TRP A 610 -6.94 2.58 7.61
CA TRP A 610 -6.25 1.30 7.31
C TRP A 610 -5.78 0.53 8.54
N TYR A 611 -5.96 1.09 9.74
CA TYR A 611 -5.70 0.39 11.00
C TYR A 611 -6.83 -0.56 11.41
N LEU A 612 -8.02 -0.47 10.77
CA LEU A 612 -9.24 -1.21 11.16
C LEU A 612 -9.48 -2.50 10.34
N SER A 613 -8.55 -2.90 9.48
CA SER A 613 -8.51 -4.26 8.92
C SER A 613 -7.42 -5.12 9.61
N ALA A 614 -6.67 -4.51 10.55
CA ALA A 614 -5.72 -5.13 11.46
C ALA A 614 -5.98 -4.73 12.94
N LYS A 615 -7.22 -4.33 13.25
CA LYS A 615 -7.75 -4.18 14.61
C LYS A 615 -9.10 -4.86 14.70
#